data_AF-A0A8T8WEU6-F1
#
_entry.id   AF-A0A8T8WEU6-F1
#
_cell.length_a   1.000
_cell.length_b   1.000
_cell.length_c   1.000
_cell.angle_alpha   90.00
_cell.angle_beta   90.00
_cell.angle_gamma   90.00
#
_symmetry.space_group_name_H-M   'P 1'
#
loop_
_entity.id
_entity.type
_entity.pdbx_description
1 polymer ?
#
loop_
_entity_poly.entity_id
_entity_poly.type
_entity_poly.pdbx_seq_one_letter_code
_entity_poly.pdbx_strand_id
1 'polypeptide(L)'
;MSDAGTYTLVFAVPEAIAVEVGALGVRELPAGAYAYTGSALGAGGFSRIDRHRRVAAGEHDVRHWHVDYLGAHDAVSLATVERLGGGRDEECRLARAVATGAPDGDPVPGFGASDCDCPSHLARFDAVAAAEEAVATAYDELREVEEADENRASDASNAR
;
A
#
# COMPACT_ATOMS: atom_id res chain seq x y z
N MET A 1 -1.67 9.06 -19.32
CA MET A 1 -1.04 8.37 -18.18
C MET A 1 -1.61 6.96 -18.12
N SER A 2 -0.78 5.93 -18.02
CA SER A 2 -1.26 4.56 -17.88
C SER A 2 -2.08 4.42 -16.60
N ASP A 3 -3.17 3.65 -16.66
CA ASP A 3 -4.00 3.31 -15.50
C ASP A 3 -3.34 2.16 -14.71
N ALA A 4 -2.04 2.32 -14.41
CA ALA A 4 -1.17 1.35 -13.76
C ALA A 4 -0.11 2.10 -12.95
N GLY A 5 0.45 1.43 -11.94
CA GLY A 5 1.46 2.01 -11.07
C GLY A 5 1.39 1.40 -9.67
N THR A 6 1.79 2.15 -8.66
CA THR A 6 1.78 1.72 -7.26
C THR A 6 0.56 2.30 -6.52
N TYR A 7 0.07 1.61 -5.51
CA TYR A 7 -1.02 2.08 -4.66
C TYR A 7 -0.79 1.71 -3.20
N THR A 8 -1.44 2.44 -2.29
CA THR A 8 -1.46 2.16 -0.86
C THR A 8 -2.90 2.15 -0.37
N LEU A 9 -3.27 1.08 0.33
CA LEU A 9 -4.57 0.89 0.98
C LEU A 9 -4.40 1.15 2.48
N VAL A 10 -5.25 1.98 3.07
CA VAL A 10 -5.30 2.19 4.52
C VAL A 10 -6.55 1.50 5.06
N PHE A 11 -6.36 0.57 5.99
CA PHE A 11 -7.43 -0.14 6.68
C PHE A 11 -7.54 0.32 8.14
N ALA A 12 -8.76 0.41 8.65
CA ALA A 12 -9.06 0.56 10.06
C ALA A 12 -9.31 -0.80 10.69
N VAL A 13 -8.69 -1.04 11.85
CA VAL A 13 -8.80 -2.28 12.64
C VAL A 13 -9.13 -1.88 14.08
N PRO A 14 -10.41 -1.77 14.45
CA PRO A 14 -10.86 -1.14 15.70
C PRO A 14 -10.56 -1.99 16.95
N GLU A 15 -10.33 -3.28 16.77
CA GLU A 15 -10.00 -4.24 17.83
C GLU A 15 -8.93 -5.21 17.35
N ALA A 16 -8.26 -5.90 18.29
CA ALA A 16 -7.27 -6.92 17.92
C ALA A 16 -7.96 -8.11 17.25
N ILE A 17 -7.41 -8.58 16.13
CA ILE A 17 -7.97 -9.67 15.33
C ILE A 17 -6.93 -10.75 15.04
N ALA A 18 -7.40 -11.96 14.74
CA ALA A 18 -6.58 -13.03 14.22
C ALA A 18 -7.01 -13.33 12.78
N VAL A 19 -6.08 -13.22 11.82
CA VAL A 19 -6.36 -13.43 10.40
C VAL A 19 -5.47 -14.55 9.87
N GLU A 20 -6.05 -15.55 9.21
CA GLU A 20 -5.30 -16.55 8.45
C GLU A 20 -4.91 -15.98 7.09
N VAL A 21 -3.63 -15.60 6.93
CA VAL A 21 -3.13 -14.88 5.75
C VAL A 21 -2.41 -15.86 4.82
N GLY A 22 -3.16 -16.68 4.09
CA GLY A 22 -2.62 -17.60 3.08
C GLY A 22 -1.39 -18.38 3.56
N ALA A 23 -0.29 -18.31 2.81
CA ALA A 23 0.97 -18.99 3.14
C ALA A 23 1.68 -18.44 4.40
N LEU A 24 1.32 -17.24 4.87
CA LEU A 24 1.83 -16.69 6.13
C LEU A 24 1.14 -17.31 7.34
N GLY A 25 0.06 -18.08 7.18
CA GLY A 25 -0.68 -18.68 8.30
C GLY A 25 -1.39 -17.64 9.18
N VAL A 26 -1.72 -18.02 10.41
CA VAL A 26 -2.45 -17.16 11.36
C VAL A 26 -1.55 -16.03 11.87
N ARG A 27 -2.06 -14.80 11.81
CA ARG A 27 -1.42 -13.57 12.29
C ARG A 27 -2.34 -12.84 13.26
N GLU A 28 -1.82 -12.52 14.43
CA GLU A 28 -2.48 -11.62 15.37
C GLU A 28 -2.13 -10.18 14.99
N LEU A 29 -3.15 -9.38 14.78
CA LEU A 29 -3.05 -7.98 14.38
C LEU A 29 -3.66 -7.14 15.49
N PRO A 30 -2.85 -6.36 16.24
CA PRO A 30 -3.38 -5.43 17.23
C PRO A 30 -4.30 -4.37 16.59
N ALA A 31 -5.14 -3.75 17.43
CA ALA A 31 -5.95 -2.62 17.00
C ALA A 31 -5.08 -1.46 16.48
N GLY A 32 -5.64 -0.68 15.57
CA GLY A 32 -4.99 0.47 14.95
C GLY A 32 -5.41 0.64 13.49
N ALA A 33 -4.46 1.09 12.67
CA ALA A 33 -4.60 1.19 11.23
C ALA A 33 -3.45 0.49 10.52
N TYR A 34 -3.70 0.00 9.31
CA TYR A 34 -2.73 -0.75 8.53
C TYR A 34 -2.65 -0.17 7.12
N ALA A 35 -1.46 0.30 6.74
CA ALA A 35 -1.17 0.77 5.39
C ALA A 35 -0.46 -0.35 4.61
N TYR A 36 -1.10 -0.84 3.56
CA TYR A 36 -0.54 -1.83 2.65
C TYR A 36 -0.18 -1.18 1.32
N THR A 37 1.09 -1.28 0.90
CA THR A 37 1.54 -0.80 -0.41
C THR A 37 1.67 -1.98 -1.39
N GLY A 38 1.14 -1.83 -2.60
CA GLY A 38 1.21 -2.83 -3.66
C GLY A 38 1.38 -2.22 -5.04
N SER A 39 1.88 -3.01 -6.00
CA SER A 39 1.97 -2.61 -7.41
C SER A 39 0.75 -3.09 -8.22
N ALA A 40 0.45 -2.39 -9.31
CA ALA A 40 -0.62 -2.64 -10.25
C ALA A 40 -0.11 -2.47 -11.69
N LEU A 41 1.05 -3.07 -11.98
CA LEU A 41 1.79 -2.91 -13.25
C LEU A 41 1.41 -3.93 -14.34
N GLY A 42 0.64 -4.96 -13.98
CA GLY A 42 0.17 -5.97 -14.92
C GLY A 42 -0.90 -5.42 -15.88
N ALA A 43 -1.31 -6.24 -16.86
CA ALA A 43 -2.26 -5.86 -17.91
C ALA A 43 -3.61 -5.31 -17.41
N GLY A 44 -4.01 -5.63 -16.18
CA GLY A 44 -5.23 -5.12 -15.55
C GLY A 44 -5.09 -3.76 -14.86
N GLY A 45 -3.88 -3.23 -14.66
CA GLY A 45 -3.68 -1.93 -14.05
C GLY A 45 -4.35 -1.76 -12.69
N PHE A 46 -4.84 -0.55 -12.41
CA PHE A 46 -5.53 -0.19 -11.17
C PHE A 46 -6.89 -0.87 -10.96
N SER A 47 -7.40 -1.69 -11.90
CA SER A 47 -8.52 -2.59 -11.60
C SER A 47 -8.22 -3.54 -10.43
N ARG A 48 -6.92 -3.75 -10.11
CA ARG A 48 -6.46 -4.41 -8.89
C ARG A 48 -6.99 -3.73 -7.62
N ILE A 49 -7.02 -2.40 -7.58
CA ILE A 49 -7.59 -1.61 -6.47
C ILE A 49 -9.09 -1.90 -6.34
N ASP A 50 -9.82 -1.89 -7.45
CA ASP A 50 -11.28 -2.13 -7.43
C ASP A 50 -11.60 -3.55 -6.93
N ARG A 51 -10.73 -4.52 -7.24
CA ARG A 51 -10.86 -5.86 -6.68
C ARG A 51 -10.67 -5.85 -5.15
N HIS A 52 -9.66 -5.16 -4.63
CA HIS A 52 -9.48 -5.03 -3.18
C HIS A 52 -10.66 -4.35 -2.50
N ARG A 53 -11.24 -3.31 -3.12
CA ARG A 53 -12.47 -2.65 -2.63
C ARG A 53 -13.63 -3.63 -2.52
N ARG A 54 -13.87 -4.43 -3.56
CA ARG A 54 -14.94 -5.45 -3.53
C ARG A 54 -14.71 -6.52 -2.47
N VAL A 55 -13.47 -6.95 -2.27
CA VAL A 55 -13.12 -7.87 -1.18
C VAL A 55 -13.42 -7.22 0.18
N ALA A 56 -13.00 -5.97 0.39
CA ALA A 56 -13.25 -5.24 1.63
C ALA A 56 -14.73 -4.93 1.89
N ALA A 57 -15.55 -4.85 0.83
CA ALA A 57 -17.00 -4.70 0.93
C ALA A 57 -17.75 -6.02 1.13
N GLY A 58 -17.06 -7.18 1.14
CA GLY A 58 -17.69 -8.49 1.19
C GLY A 58 -18.42 -8.89 -0.12
N GLU A 59 -18.17 -8.18 -1.22
CA GLU A 59 -18.78 -8.42 -2.54
C GLU A 59 -17.98 -9.45 -3.36
N HIS A 60 -16.85 -9.93 -2.85
CA HIS A 60 -15.96 -10.84 -3.56
C HIS A 60 -15.19 -11.77 -2.62
N ASP A 61 -15.51 -13.07 -2.69
CA ASP A 61 -15.00 -14.09 -1.76
C ASP A 61 -13.62 -14.66 -2.11
N VAL A 62 -13.04 -14.34 -3.26
CA VAL A 62 -11.74 -14.92 -3.63
C VAL A 62 -10.60 -14.07 -3.07
N ARG A 63 -9.78 -14.66 -2.20
CA ARG A 63 -8.56 -14.06 -1.63
C ARG A 63 -7.37 -14.53 -2.47
N HIS A 64 -6.62 -13.58 -3.02
CA HIS A 64 -5.49 -13.87 -3.93
C HIS A 64 -4.18 -13.25 -3.43
N TRP A 65 -4.24 -12.01 -2.95
CA TRP A 65 -3.10 -11.33 -2.33
C TRP A 65 -3.24 -11.33 -0.80
N HIS A 66 -2.13 -11.23 -0.06
CA HIS A 66 -2.15 -11.18 1.40
C HIS A 66 -3.12 -10.11 1.95
N VAL A 67 -3.17 -8.94 1.32
CA VAL A 67 -4.09 -7.86 1.71
C VAL A 67 -5.57 -8.21 1.53
N ASP A 68 -5.92 -9.15 0.66
CA ASP A 68 -7.30 -9.61 0.53
C ASP A 68 -7.78 -10.34 1.79
N TYR A 69 -6.89 -11.05 2.49
CA TYR A 69 -7.24 -11.75 3.73
C TYR A 69 -7.51 -10.74 4.86
N LEU A 70 -6.70 -9.68 4.94
CA LEU A 70 -6.91 -8.58 5.87
C LEU A 70 -8.23 -7.85 5.56
N GLY A 71 -8.40 -7.43 4.30
CA GLY A 71 -9.57 -6.66 3.88
C GLY A 71 -10.88 -7.44 4.01
N ALA A 72 -10.86 -8.78 3.87
CA ALA A 72 -12.06 -9.61 3.97
C ALA A 72 -12.50 -9.93 5.42
N HIS A 73 -11.78 -9.46 6.44
CA HIS A 73 -12.14 -9.74 7.84
C HIS A 73 -13.26 -8.78 8.30
N ASP A 74 -14.31 -9.30 8.93
CA ASP A 74 -15.54 -8.54 9.25
C ASP A 74 -15.34 -7.29 10.11
N ALA A 75 -14.31 -7.29 10.97
CA ALA A 75 -13.95 -6.14 11.81
C ALA A 75 -13.10 -5.07 11.08
N VAL A 76 -12.66 -5.33 9.84
CA VAL A 76 -11.74 -4.46 9.10
C VAL A 76 -12.51 -3.64 8.08
N SER A 77 -12.19 -2.36 7.96
CA SER A 77 -12.76 -1.50 6.92
C SER A 77 -11.68 -0.75 6.15
N LEU A 78 -11.88 -0.60 4.84
CA LEU A 78 -11.00 0.20 3.99
C LEU A 78 -11.34 1.69 4.18
N ALA A 79 -10.39 2.45 4.71
CA ALA A 79 -10.55 3.87 4.99
C ALA A 79 -10.17 4.71 3.77
N THR A 80 -8.96 4.53 3.25
CA THR A 80 -8.39 5.38 2.20
C THR A 80 -7.61 4.55 1.17
N VAL A 81 -7.58 5.05 -0.06
CA VAL A 81 -6.73 4.51 -1.14
C VAL A 81 -6.01 5.65 -1.81
N GLU A 82 -4.68 5.58 -1.83
CA GLU A 82 -3.83 6.49 -2.57
C GLU A 82 -3.13 5.74 -3.71
N ARG A 83 -2.86 6.42 -4.83
CA ARG A 83 -2.22 5.80 -6.01
C ARG A 83 -1.27 6.72 -6.75
N LEU A 84 -0.21 6.11 -7.26
CA LEU A 84 0.86 6.74 -8.00
C LEU A 84 0.87 6.15 -9.41
N GLY A 85 0.29 6.89 -10.36
CA GLY A 85 0.13 6.45 -11.73
C GLY A 85 1.40 6.59 -12.57
N GLY A 86 1.27 6.31 -13.88
CA GLY A 86 2.38 6.44 -14.83
C GLY A 86 3.15 5.13 -15.08
N GLY A 87 2.68 4.00 -14.54
CA GLY A 87 3.29 2.69 -14.78
C GLY A 87 4.64 2.50 -14.08
N ARG A 88 4.87 3.24 -13.00
CA ARG A 88 6.11 3.21 -12.24
C ARG A 88 6.09 2.12 -11.19
N ASP A 89 7.23 1.46 -11.05
CA ASP A 89 7.47 0.49 -9.98
C ASP A 89 8.11 1.17 -8.77
N GLU A 90 7.25 1.79 -7.96
CA GLU A 90 7.68 2.48 -6.73
C GLU A 90 7.25 1.71 -5.48
N GLU A 91 6.82 0.45 -5.61
CA GLU A 91 6.23 -0.35 -4.52
C GLU A 91 7.15 -0.41 -3.28
N CYS A 92 8.38 -0.87 -3.45
CA CYS A 92 9.33 -0.98 -2.35
C CYS A 92 9.71 0.39 -1.77
N ARG A 93 9.80 1.43 -2.60
CA ARG A 93 10.16 2.78 -2.16
C ARG A 93 9.05 3.40 -1.33
N LEU A 94 7.81 3.32 -1.81
CA LEU A 94 6.61 3.76 -1.10
C LEU A 94 6.39 2.96 0.19
N ALA A 95 6.51 1.64 0.16
CA ALA A 95 6.36 0.80 1.36
C ALA A 95 7.34 1.23 2.47
N ARG A 96 8.60 1.49 2.12
CA ARG A 96 9.61 1.98 3.06
C ARG A 96 9.33 3.38 3.55
N ALA A 97 8.95 4.30 2.64
CA ALA A 97 8.63 5.68 2.99
C ALA A 97 7.44 5.75 3.95
N VAL A 98 6.36 5.01 3.68
CA VAL A 98 5.22 4.91 4.60
C VAL A 98 5.65 4.31 5.95
N ALA A 99 6.49 3.27 5.95
CA ALA A 99 6.96 2.65 7.18
C ALA A 99 7.83 3.58 8.05
N THR A 100 8.44 4.64 7.52
CA THR A 100 9.19 5.61 8.36
C THR A 100 8.28 6.39 9.30
N GLY A 101 7.01 6.58 8.93
CA GLY A 101 5.97 7.15 9.80
C GLY A 101 5.43 6.16 10.83
N ALA A 102 5.84 4.89 10.76
CA ALA A 102 5.46 3.81 11.67
C ALA A 102 6.70 3.12 12.31
N PRO A 103 7.64 3.87 12.92
CA PRO A 103 8.90 3.29 13.40
C PRO A 103 8.71 2.26 14.52
N ASP A 104 7.65 2.42 15.33
CA ASP A 104 7.24 1.47 16.38
C ASP A 104 6.11 0.53 15.92
N GLY A 105 5.80 0.51 14.62
CA GLY A 105 4.83 -0.41 14.05
C GLY A 105 5.31 -1.85 14.14
N ASP A 106 4.38 -2.79 14.32
CA ASP A 106 4.66 -4.24 14.29
C ASP A 106 4.47 -4.76 12.86
N PRO A 107 5.53 -4.88 12.03
CA PRO A 107 5.38 -5.41 10.69
C PRO A 107 5.02 -6.90 10.74
N VAL A 108 4.10 -7.32 9.87
CA VAL A 108 3.87 -8.75 9.63
C VAL A 108 4.94 -9.25 8.66
N PRO A 109 5.91 -10.09 9.08
CA PRO A 109 7.04 -10.45 8.23
C PRO A 109 6.60 -11.14 6.94
N GLY A 110 7.13 -10.68 5.80
CA GLY A 110 6.84 -11.19 4.47
C GLY A 110 5.48 -10.76 3.89
N PHE A 111 4.72 -9.89 4.57
CA PHE A 111 3.41 -9.46 4.08
C PHE A 111 3.55 -8.61 2.82
N GLY A 112 3.22 -9.21 1.67
CA GLY A 112 3.26 -8.54 0.37
C GLY A 112 4.67 -8.36 -0.21
N ALA A 113 5.68 -8.92 0.45
CA ALA A 113 7.09 -8.80 0.08
C ALA A 113 7.65 -10.16 -0.37
N SER A 114 6.90 -10.94 -1.16
CA SER A 114 7.32 -12.29 -1.56
C SER A 114 8.41 -12.32 -2.63
N ASP A 115 8.57 -11.24 -3.38
CA ASP A 115 9.48 -11.08 -4.52
C ASP A 115 10.54 -10.00 -4.28
N CYS A 116 10.67 -9.50 -3.05
CA CYS A 116 11.66 -8.51 -2.65
C CYS A 116 12.21 -8.78 -1.24
N ASP A 117 13.27 -8.08 -0.85
CA ASP A 117 13.90 -8.21 0.48
C ASP A 117 13.27 -7.29 1.55
N CYS A 118 12.12 -6.68 1.26
CA CYS A 118 11.43 -5.85 2.26
C CYS A 118 10.95 -6.73 3.44
N PRO A 119 11.09 -6.26 4.69
CA PRO A 119 10.54 -7.00 5.84
C PRO A 119 9.03 -7.21 5.72
N SER A 120 8.32 -6.22 5.18
CA SER A 120 6.87 -6.19 4.98
C SER A 120 6.52 -5.02 4.06
N HIS A 121 5.47 -5.13 3.27
CA HIS A 121 4.79 -4.00 2.62
C HIS A 121 3.54 -3.52 3.39
N LEU A 122 3.30 -4.10 4.56
CA LEU A 122 2.28 -3.70 5.52
C LEU A 122 2.93 -2.98 6.71
N ALA A 123 2.51 -1.75 6.95
CA ALA A 123 2.90 -0.94 8.11
C ALA A 123 1.71 -0.74 9.05
N ARG A 124 1.92 -0.89 10.36
CA ARG A 124 0.90 -0.66 11.40
C ARG A 124 1.08 0.75 12.00
N PHE A 125 -0.03 1.44 12.18
CA PHE A 125 -0.14 2.71 12.88
C PHE A 125 -1.16 2.61 14.02
N ASP A 126 -1.07 3.48 15.01
CA ASP A 126 -2.04 3.49 16.12
C ASP A 126 -3.41 4.07 15.72
N ALA A 127 -3.47 4.88 14.65
CA ALA A 127 -4.70 5.51 14.18
C ALA A 127 -4.71 5.69 12.66
N VAL A 128 -5.92 5.70 12.08
CA VAL A 128 -6.13 5.92 10.63
C VAL A 128 -5.54 7.24 10.18
N ALA A 129 -5.76 8.33 10.92
CA ALA A 129 -5.24 9.65 10.57
C ALA A 129 -3.70 9.68 10.47
N ALA A 130 -3.00 8.98 11.37
CA ALA A 130 -1.53 8.88 11.31
C ALA A 130 -1.05 8.07 10.10
N ALA A 131 -1.77 7.00 9.74
CA ALA A 131 -1.50 6.25 8.52
C ALA A 131 -1.74 7.10 7.27
N GLU A 132 -2.85 7.84 7.23
CA GLU A 132 -3.19 8.73 6.10
C GLU A 132 -2.18 9.86 5.93
N GLU A 133 -1.71 10.46 7.03
CA GLU A 133 -0.67 11.49 7.01
C GLU A 133 0.65 10.92 6.46
N ALA A 134 1.11 9.78 6.99
CA ALA A 134 2.33 9.14 6.52
C ALA A 134 2.25 8.73 5.04
N VAL A 135 1.08 8.26 4.59
CA VAL A 135 0.82 7.96 3.18
C VAL A 135 0.85 9.24 2.35
N ALA A 136 0.15 10.30 2.75
CA ALA A 136 0.15 11.56 2.00
C ALA A 136 1.58 12.12 1.85
N THR A 137 2.34 12.19 2.95
CA THR A 137 3.74 12.64 2.93
C THR A 137 4.60 11.81 1.98
N ALA A 138 4.51 10.48 2.03
CA ALA A 138 5.31 9.60 1.17
C ALA A 138 5.00 9.79 -0.32
N TYR A 139 3.72 10.04 -0.67
CA TYR A 139 3.32 10.26 -2.06
C TYR A 139 3.71 11.65 -2.56
N ASP A 140 3.58 12.68 -1.71
CA ASP A 140 3.96 14.05 -2.06
C ASP A 140 5.47 14.16 -2.30
N GLU A 141 6.30 13.58 -1.42
CA GLU A 141 7.76 13.53 -1.61
C GLU A 141 8.15 12.86 -2.94
N LEU A 142 7.44 11.82 -3.36
CA LEU A 142 7.71 11.14 -4.63
C LEU A 142 7.31 11.97 -5.85
N ARG A 143 6.18 12.68 -5.76
CA ARG A 143 5.74 13.59 -6.83
C ARG A 143 6.69 14.77 -6.99
N GLU A 144 7.18 15.32 -5.88
CA GLU A 144 8.17 16.42 -5.91
C GLU A 144 9.51 15.98 -6.54
N VAL A 145 9.98 14.76 -6.24
CA VAL A 145 11.19 14.21 -6.87
C VAL A 145 11.02 14.07 -8.38
N GLU A 146 9.85 13.66 -8.85
CA GLU A 146 9.57 13.58 -10.28
C GLU A 146 9.56 14.94 -10.96
N GLU A 147 8.84 15.90 -10.40
CA GLU A 147 8.78 17.25 -10.95
C GLU A 147 10.18 17.85 -11.06
N ALA A 148 11.05 17.59 -10.08
CA ALA A 148 12.45 18.00 -10.12
C ALA A 148 13.25 17.29 -11.24
N ASP A 149 13.07 15.98 -11.42
CA ASP A 149 13.74 15.19 -12.46
C ASP A 149 13.29 15.59 -13.88
N GLU A 150 11.99 15.82 -14.09
CA GLU A 150 11.40 16.27 -15.36
C GLU A 150 11.88 17.68 -15.75
N ASN A 151 11.92 18.61 -14.79
CA ASN A 151 12.45 19.96 -15.00
C ASN A 151 13.93 19.89 -15.41
N ARG A 152 14.73 19.05 -14.75
CA ARG A 152 16.14 18.87 -15.06
C ARG A 152 16.36 18.28 -16.46
N ALA A 153 15.53 17.32 -16.87
CA ALA A 153 15.60 16.72 -18.20
C ALA A 153 15.21 17.70 -19.32
N SER A 154 14.23 18.58 -19.04
CA SER A 154 13.77 19.62 -19.94
C SER A 154 14.85 20.70 -20.16
N ASP A 155 15.49 21.16 -19.08
CA ASP A 155 16.59 22.12 -19.15
C ASP A 155 17.79 21.57 -19.93
N ALA A 156 18.12 20.28 -19.75
CA ALA A 156 19.19 19.62 -20.48
C ALA A 156 18.91 19.47 -21.99
N SER A 157 17.62 19.33 -22.38
CA SER A 157 17.21 19.27 -23.79
C SER A 157 17.17 20.65 -24.45
N ASN A 158 16.83 21.71 -23.70
CA ASN A 158 16.72 23.07 -24.23
C ASN A 158 18.09 23.81 -24.29
N ALA A 159 19.13 23.24 -23.68
CA ALA A 159 20.50 23.74 -23.73
C ALA A 159 21.32 23.24 -24.95
N ARG A 160 20.69 22.53 -25.91
CA ARG A 160 21.29 22.04 -27.15
C ARG A 160 20.75 22.77 -28.37
#